data_AF-A0A942PPH4-F1
#
_entry.id   AF-A0A942PPH4-F1
#
_cell.length_a   1.000
_cell.length_b   1.000
_cell.length_c   1.000
_cell.angle_alpha   90.00
_cell.angle_beta   90.00
_cell.angle_gamma   90.00
#
_symmetry.space_group_name_H-M   'P 1'
#
loop_
_entity.id
_entity.type
_entity.pdbx_description
1 polymer ?
#
loop_
_entity_poly.entity_id
_entity_poly.type
_entity_poly.pdbx_seq_one_letter_code
_entity_poly.pdbx_strand_id
1 'polypeptide(L)'
;MWALCCAGLVVSLTAGASPKNELTDLRERIRTLQKEVESTEGAKADAADALKSSEQSISASNRKLYELSSQQQDINGDLGRLQQDSGHTRAGIVEQQARLAKLLTQLYLHGQHDYLEILLNRQDPNQLARHLRYYTEIARSRAALIQGLRGNLKRLDDLAEASRRKAAELARIAAEQAAQKKRLEKEKSARKTLLAKLDQKITSQRHEIGKLQNDEKRLTRLIEKLSKMVAKAPREKKAKPAETLHNAALPAPDDSDSPFRQLKGKLHLPIKGDLAGRFGSPREDGGTTWKGLFIRAAAGQAVKAVAAGQVVFSDWLRGFGNIIIIDHGGGFMSLYGNNESLYKQAGASVKAGDAIASVGNSGGIADSGLYFELRHQSRPFDPLAWVSLK
;
A
#
# COMPACT_ATOMS: atom_id res chain seq x y z
N MET A 1 91.11 -42.38 -1.07
CA MET A 1 91.63 -43.22 -2.17
C MET A 1 90.46 -44.01 -2.71
N TRP A 2 90.07 -43.72 -3.97
CA TRP A 2 89.25 -44.54 -4.90
C TRP A 2 87.79 -44.87 -4.51
N ALA A 3 86.83 -45.10 -5.40
CA ALA A 3 86.41 -44.60 -6.72
C ALA A 3 85.22 -45.50 -7.14
N LEU A 4 84.15 -44.91 -7.67
CA LEU A 4 83.11 -45.41 -8.60
C LEU A 4 82.64 -46.89 -8.54
N CYS A 5 81.31 -47.13 -8.53
CA CYS A 5 80.55 -47.50 -9.76
C CYS A 5 79.02 -47.62 -9.53
N CYS A 6 78.29 -47.55 -10.65
CA CYS A 6 76.88 -47.19 -10.87
C CYS A 6 75.81 -48.28 -10.61
N ALA A 7 74.55 -47.85 -10.37
CA ALA A 7 73.32 -48.48 -10.90
C ALA A 7 72.12 -47.53 -10.79
N GLY A 8 71.34 -47.37 -11.88
CA GLY A 8 70.18 -46.49 -12.00
C GLY A 8 68.81 -47.15 -11.72
N LEU A 9 67.75 -46.53 -12.26
CA LEU A 9 66.29 -46.84 -12.20
C LEU A 9 65.57 -46.39 -10.90
N VAL A 10 64.41 -45.72 -10.87
CA VAL A 10 63.35 -45.39 -11.84
C VAL A 10 62.72 -44.05 -11.42
N VAL A 11 62.55 -43.10 -12.35
CA VAL A 11 61.62 -41.98 -12.18
C VAL A 11 60.24 -42.49 -12.60
N SER A 12 59.35 -42.71 -11.63
CA SER A 12 57.94 -42.99 -11.90
C SER A 12 57.29 -41.77 -12.52
N LEU A 13 57.00 -41.86 -13.82
CA LEU A 13 56.18 -40.89 -14.54
C LEU A 13 54.73 -41.07 -14.08
N THR A 14 54.19 -40.07 -13.39
CA THR A 14 52.79 -40.00 -13.01
C THR A 14 51.93 -39.97 -14.28
N ALA A 15 50.99 -40.90 -14.38
CA ALA A 15 50.01 -40.96 -15.47
C ALA A 15 49.15 -39.68 -15.46
N GLY A 16 49.40 -38.79 -16.43
CA GLY A 16 48.53 -37.66 -16.71
C GLY A 16 47.18 -38.16 -17.24
N ALA A 17 46.10 -37.84 -16.53
CA ALA A 17 44.75 -38.09 -17.00
C ALA A 17 44.56 -37.48 -18.41
N SER A 18 43.98 -38.24 -19.33
CA SER A 18 43.76 -37.75 -20.69
C SER A 18 42.70 -36.65 -20.69
N PRO A 19 42.88 -35.54 -21.44
CA PRO A 19 41.95 -34.39 -21.45
C PRO A 19 40.52 -34.73 -21.91
N LYS A 20 40.32 -35.90 -22.56
CA LYS A 20 38.99 -36.45 -22.86
C LYS A 20 38.24 -36.94 -21.61
N ASN A 21 38.96 -37.52 -20.63
CA ASN A 21 38.37 -38.01 -19.39
C ASN A 21 37.99 -36.85 -18.46
N GLU A 22 38.79 -35.78 -18.45
CA GLU A 22 38.46 -34.54 -17.73
C GLU A 22 37.21 -33.85 -18.31
N LEU A 23 37.02 -33.90 -19.64
CA LEU A 23 35.83 -33.37 -20.29
C LEU A 23 34.56 -34.18 -19.95
N THR A 24 34.66 -35.51 -19.85
CA THR A 24 33.53 -36.35 -19.45
C THR A 24 33.16 -36.12 -18.00
N ASP A 25 34.14 -36.03 -17.09
CA ASP A 25 33.92 -35.70 -15.68
C ASP A 25 33.29 -34.32 -15.52
N LEU A 26 33.76 -33.32 -16.27
CA LEU A 26 33.20 -31.97 -16.25
C LEU A 26 31.74 -31.95 -16.75
N ARG A 27 31.44 -32.70 -17.82
CA ARG A 27 30.06 -32.82 -18.35
C ARG A 27 29.15 -33.52 -17.36
N GLU A 28 29.64 -34.54 -16.67
CA GLU A 28 28.89 -35.23 -15.63
C GLU A 28 28.65 -34.30 -14.42
N ARG A 29 29.64 -33.51 -14.02
CA ARG A 29 29.53 -32.46 -13.00
C ARG A 29 28.54 -31.36 -13.39
N ILE A 30 28.55 -30.93 -14.65
CA ILE A 30 27.57 -29.96 -15.18
C ILE A 30 26.17 -30.57 -15.15
N ARG A 31 26.03 -31.86 -15.47
CA ARG A 31 24.74 -32.56 -15.43
C ARG A 31 24.20 -32.72 -14.02
N THR A 32 25.07 -33.09 -13.05
CA THR A 32 24.67 -33.20 -11.64
C THR A 32 24.30 -31.83 -11.09
N LEU A 33 25.07 -30.78 -11.40
CA LEU A 33 24.73 -29.41 -11.02
C LEU A 33 23.47 -28.89 -11.74
N GLN A 34 23.23 -29.24 -13.00
CA GLN A 34 21.97 -28.93 -13.68
C GLN A 34 20.79 -29.62 -12.98
N LYS A 35 20.97 -30.86 -12.55
CA LYS A 35 19.98 -31.63 -11.77
C LYS A 35 19.79 -31.08 -10.35
N GLU A 36 20.83 -30.50 -9.75
CA GLU A 36 20.79 -29.77 -8.47
C GLU A 36 20.17 -28.37 -8.62
N VAL A 37 20.31 -27.75 -9.79
CA VAL A 37 19.60 -26.53 -10.19
C VAL A 37 18.11 -26.81 -10.39
N GLU A 38 17.78 -27.96 -10.98
CA GLU A 38 16.42 -28.49 -11.06
C GLU A 38 15.86 -28.86 -9.68
N SER A 39 16.66 -29.43 -8.76
CA SER A 39 16.23 -29.66 -7.38
C SER A 39 16.08 -28.33 -6.60
N THR A 40 16.83 -27.30 -6.98
CA THR A 40 16.59 -25.92 -6.51
C THR A 40 15.42 -25.22 -7.20
N GLU A 41 14.75 -25.79 -8.22
CA GLU A 41 13.40 -25.36 -8.59
C GLU A 41 12.41 -25.62 -7.45
N GLY A 42 12.57 -26.73 -6.72
CA GLY A 42 11.82 -27.00 -5.48
C GLY A 42 12.10 -25.93 -4.42
N ALA A 43 13.38 -25.62 -4.19
CA ALA A 43 13.76 -24.52 -3.29
C ALA A 43 13.29 -23.13 -3.76
N LYS A 44 13.16 -22.89 -5.07
CA LYS A 44 12.54 -21.67 -5.63
C LYS A 44 11.03 -21.67 -5.43
N ALA A 45 10.37 -22.82 -5.49
CA ALA A 45 8.95 -22.95 -5.19
C ALA A 45 8.68 -22.66 -3.71
N ASP A 46 9.44 -23.28 -2.80
CA ASP A 46 9.37 -23.02 -1.36
C ASP A 46 9.67 -21.55 -1.03
N ALA A 47 10.68 -20.97 -1.68
CA ALA A 47 11.00 -19.54 -1.55
C ALA A 47 9.90 -18.63 -2.09
N ALA A 48 9.26 -19.01 -3.21
CA ALA A 48 8.15 -18.27 -3.79
C ALA A 48 6.90 -18.34 -2.89
N ASP A 49 6.64 -19.49 -2.25
CA ASP A 49 5.52 -19.66 -1.31
C ASP A 49 5.78 -18.93 0.02
N ALA A 50 7.01 -18.94 0.51
CA ALA A 50 7.43 -18.13 1.66
C ALA A 50 7.32 -16.62 1.35
N LEU A 51 7.71 -16.21 0.14
CA LEU A 51 7.57 -14.82 -0.30
C LEU A 51 6.09 -14.42 -0.46
N LYS A 52 5.27 -15.28 -1.07
CA LYS A 52 3.83 -15.09 -1.21
C LYS A 52 3.15 -14.89 0.14
N SER A 53 3.37 -15.80 1.09
CA SER A 53 2.76 -15.71 2.43
C SER A 53 3.20 -14.46 3.20
N SER A 54 4.48 -14.06 3.07
CA SER A 54 4.99 -12.81 3.62
C SER A 54 4.35 -11.58 2.98
N GLU A 55 4.25 -11.53 1.64
CA GLU A 55 3.66 -10.41 0.89
C GLU A 55 2.15 -10.28 1.11
N GLN A 56 1.43 -11.39 1.24
CA GLN A 56 0.02 -11.40 1.63
C GLN A 56 -0.17 -10.91 3.07
N SER A 57 0.71 -11.29 4.00
CA SER A 57 0.65 -10.80 5.39
C SER A 57 0.91 -9.30 5.47
N ILE A 58 1.93 -8.79 4.75
CA ILE A 58 2.24 -7.36 4.65
C ILE A 58 1.05 -6.59 4.04
N SER A 59 0.45 -7.11 2.98
CA SER A 59 -0.73 -6.53 2.33
C SER A 59 -1.92 -6.44 3.29
N ALA A 60 -2.20 -7.50 4.05
CA ALA A 60 -3.25 -7.54 5.06
C ALA A 60 -3.00 -6.53 6.20
N SER A 61 -1.76 -6.47 6.71
CA SER A 61 -1.34 -5.51 7.74
C SER A 61 -1.52 -4.06 7.28
N ASN A 62 -1.11 -3.73 6.06
CA ASN A 62 -1.28 -2.39 5.48
C ASN A 62 -2.75 -2.04 5.22
N ARG A 63 -3.57 -2.99 4.74
CA ARG A 63 -5.02 -2.79 4.59
C ARG A 63 -5.65 -2.47 5.94
N LYS A 64 -5.30 -3.22 7.00
CA LYS A 64 -5.80 -2.96 8.34
C LYS A 64 -5.39 -1.59 8.87
N LEU A 65 -4.15 -1.16 8.61
CA LEU A 65 -3.69 0.19 8.97
C LEU A 65 -4.46 1.29 8.26
N TYR A 66 -4.81 1.09 6.99
CA TYR A 66 -5.64 2.02 6.23
C TYR A 66 -7.06 2.12 6.80
N GLU A 67 -7.69 0.98 7.10
CA GLU A 67 -9.01 0.93 7.75
C GLU A 67 -9.00 1.65 9.10
N LEU A 68 -8.01 1.36 9.96
CA LEU A 68 -7.86 2.02 11.27
C LEU A 68 -7.64 3.53 11.13
N SER A 69 -6.88 3.97 10.12
CA SER A 69 -6.68 5.40 9.85
C SER A 69 -7.98 6.09 9.41
N SER A 70 -8.82 5.42 8.63
CA SER A 70 -10.14 5.95 8.25
C SER A 70 -11.04 6.08 9.48
N GLN A 71 -11.12 5.03 10.31
CA GLN A 71 -11.90 5.05 11.55
C GLN A 71 -11.44 6.16 12.51
N GLN A 72 -10.13 6.38 12.60
CA GLN A 72 -9.55 7.46 13.40
C GLN A 72 -10.01 8.84 12.91
N GLN A 73 -10.04 9.06 11.60
CA GLN A 73 -10.51 10.31 11.00
C GLN A 73 -11.99 10.55 11.29
N ASP A 74 -12.82 9.52 11.17
CA ASP A 74 -14.26 9.60 11.45
C ASP A 74 -14.53 9.94 12.93
N ILE A 75 -13.86 9.26 13.86
CA ILE A 75 -14.00 9.51 15.30
C ILE A 75 -13.50 10.90 15.70
N ASN A 76 -12.43 11.40 15.08
CA ASN A 76 -11.98 12.78 15.31
C ASN A 76 -13.02 13.79 14.81
N GLY A 77 -13.68 13.51 13.69
CA GLY A 77 -14.82 14.31 13.21
C GLY A 77 -16.00 14.30 14.18
N ASP A 78 -16.34 13.14 14.75
CA ASP A 78 -17.37 13.02 15.78
C ASP A 78 -17.02 13.82 17.05
N LEU A 79 -15.78 13.70 17.53
CA LEU A 79 -15.30 14.45 18.70
C LEU A 79 -15.36 15.97 18.47
N GLY A 80 -15.00 16.43 17.28
CA GLY A 80 -15.14 17.84 16.90
C GLY A 80 -16.58 18.33 16.97
N ARG A 81 -17.54 17.54 16.47
CA ARG A 81 -18.98 17.84 16.56
C ARG A 81 -19.47 17.88 18.01
N LEU A 82 -19.12 16.87 18.82
CA LEU A 82 -19.48 16.82 20.24
C LEU A 82 -18.92 18.01 21.02
N GLN A 83 -17.70 18.44 20.71
CA GLN A 83 -17.07 19.61 21.35
C GLN A 83 -17.80 20.91 20.97
N GLN A 84 -18.22 21.05 19.72
CA GLN A 84 -19.04 22.18 19.27
C GLN A 84 -20.40 22.21 19.98
N ASP A 85 -21.10 21.07 20.05
CA ASP A 85 -22.39 20.95 20.73
C ASP A 85 -22.28 21.25 22.24
N SER A 86 -21.20 20.80 22.88
CA SER A 86 -20.88 21.12 24.27
C SER A 86 -20.67 22.63 24.46
N GLY A 87 -19.95 23.27 23.55
CA GLY A 87 -19.74 24.72 23.53
C GLY A 87 -21.04 25.51 23.41
N HIS A 88 -21.91 25.14 22.46
CA HIS A 88 -23.22 25.78 22.30
C HIS A 88 -24.12 25.59 23.53
N THR A 89 -24.17 24.37 24.08
CA THR A 89 -24.98 24.08 25.28
C THR A 89 -24.48 24.87 26.48
N ARG A 90 -23.16 24.95 26.68
CA ARG A 90 -22.54 25.75 27.75
C ARG A 90 -22.85 27.24 27.60
N ALA A 91 -22.77 27.79 26.39
CA ALA A 91 -23.15 29.18 26.14
C ALA A 91 -24.62 29.45 26.49
N GLY A 92 -25.53 28.54 26.10
CA GLY A 92 -26.95 28.60 26.46
C GLY A 92 -27.20 28.55 27.97
N ILE A 93 -26.45 27.71 28.70
CA ILE A 93 -26.50 27.64 30.18
C ILE A 93 -26.11 28.98 30.79
N VAL A 94 -24.99 29.58 30.35
CA VAL A 94 -24.52 30.87 30.87
C VAL A 94 -25.56 31.98 30.63
N GLU A 95 -26.16 32.01 29.44
CA GLU A 95 -27.20 32.98 29.11
C GLU A 95 -28.47 32.79 29.97
N GLN A 96 -28.91 31.54 30.17
CA GLN A 96 -30.04 31.21 31.03
C GLN A 96 -29.78 31.55 32.50
N GLN A 97 -28.56 31.28 33.01
CA GLN A 97 -28.14 31.64 34.35
C GLN A 97 -28.13 33.16 34.55
N ALA A 98 -27.64 33.93 33.57
CA ALA A 98 -27.65 35.39 33.63
C ALA A 98 -29.09 35.96 33.66
N ARG A 99 -30.01 35.39 32.88
CA ARG A 99 -31.44 35.75 32.93
C ARG A 99 -32.06 35.42 34.29
N LEU A 100 -31.82 34.22 34.80
CA LEU A 100 -32.34 33.78 36.09
C LEU A 100 -31.79 34.64 37.25
N ALA A 101 -30.50 34.98 37.22
CA ALA A 101 -29.87 35.86 38.20
C ALA A 101 -30.56 37.24 38.23
N LYS A 102 -30.77 37.88 37.07
CA LYS A 102 -31.50 39.16 36.99
C LYS A 102 -32.90 39.07 37.60
N LEU A 103 -33.64 38.01 37.30
CA LEU A 103 -34.99 37.78 37.85
C LEU A 103 -34.97 37.61 39.38
N LEU A 104 -34.01 36.84 39.90
CA LEU A 104 -33.86 36.61 41.34
C LEU A 104 -33.45 37.92 42.06
N THR A 105 -32.57 38.72 41.48
CA THR A 105 -32.20 40.02 42.04
C THR A 105 -33.38 40.98 42.09
N GLN A 106 -34.21 41.04 41.04
CA GLN A 106 -35.44 41.86 41.05
C GLN A 106 -36.43 41.42 42.13
N LEU A 107 -36.63 40.10 42.28
CA LEU A 107 -37.48 39.54 43.34
C LEU A 107 -36.96 39.86 44.74
N TYR A 108 -35.64 39.82 44.93
CA TYR A 108 -35.01 40.16 46.19
C TYR A 108 -35.16 41.65 46.52
N LEU A 109 -34.85 42.54 45.57
CA LEU A 109 -34.88 44.00 45.77
C LEU A 109 -36.29 44.55 45.99
N HIS A 110 -37.30 43.99 45.33
CA HIS A 110 -38.68 44.45 45.48
C HIS A 110 -39.39 43.78 46.66
N GLY A 111 -38.73 42.86 47.37
CA GLY A 111 -39.37 42.02 48.37
C GLY A 111 -40.36 41.03 47.76
N GLN A 112 -40.58 39.90 48.43
CA GLN A 112 -41.75 39.08 48.15
C GLN A 112 -42.97 39.92 48.54
N HIS A 113 -43.53 40.70 47.62
CA HIS A 113 -44.86 41.27 47.80
C HIS A 113 -45.76 40.05 48.02
N ASP A 114 -46.21 39.87 49.24
CA ASP A 114 -47.02 38.72 49.61
C ASP A 114 -48.24 38.75 48.69
N TYR A 115 -48.43 37.71 47.88
CA TYR A 115 -49.58 37.62 46.98
C TYR A 115 -50.91 37.78 47.75
N LEU A 116 -50.86 37.44 49.04
CA LEU A 116 -51.89 37.67 50.03
C LEU A 116 -52.18 39.16 50.24
N GLU A 117 -51.18 40.03 50.24
CA GLU A 117 -51.36 41.48 50.41
C GLU A 117 -52.15 42.11 49.25
N ILE A 118 -51.92 41.68 48.01
CA ILE A 118 -52.70 42.11 46.83
C ILE A 118 -54.12 41.53 46.87
N LEU A 119 -54.29 40.29 47.34
CA LEU A 119 -55.60 39.64 47.52
C LEU A 119 -56.42 40.27 48.65
N LEU A 120 -55.76 40.77 49.69
CA LEU A 120 -56.38 41.36 50.88
C LEU A 120 -56.67 42.86 50.70
N ASN A 121 -56.02 43.52 49.74
CA ASN A 121 -56.30 44.91 49.40
C ASN A 121 -57.58 44.98 48.54
N ARG A 122 -58.60 45.77 48.95
CA ARG A 122 -59.93 45.87 48.32
C ARG A 122 -59.89 46.45 46.90
N GLN A 123 -59.35 45.70 45.93
CA GLN A 123 -59.26 46.09 44.53
C GLN A 123 -60.47 45.64 43.70
N ASP A 124 -60.65 46.25 42.53
CA ASP A 124 -61.63 45.85 41.51
C ASP A 124 -61.44 44.37 41.12
N PRO A 125 -62.49 43.50 41.24
CA PRO A 125 -62.43 42.08 40.91
C PRO A 125 -61.88 41.80 39.50
N ASN A 126 -62.16 42.67 38.52
CA ASN A 126 -61.68 42.51 37.16
C ASN A 126 -60.18 42.77 37.02
N GLN A 127 -59.64 43.71 37.80
CA GLN A 127 -58.20 43.98 37.84
C GLN A 127 -57.46 42.84 38.54
N LEU A 128 -58.02 42.33 39.64
CA LEU A 128 -57.48 41.19 40.36
C LEU A 128 -57.39 39.95 39.46
N ALA A 129 -58.46 39.63 38.71
CA ALA A 129 -58.45 38.50 37.77
C ALA A 129 -57.36 38.62 36.70
N ARG A 130 -57.14 39.83 36.15
CA ARG A 130 -56.06 40.09 35.19
C ARG A 130 -54.67 39.94 35.82
N HIS A 131 -54.47 40.48 37.02
CA HIS A 131 -53.20 40.35 37.73
C HIS A 131 -52.87 38.87 38.02
N LEU A 132 -53.84 38.10 38.52
CA LEU A 132 -53.68 36.65 38.76
C LEU A 132 -53.31 35.90 37.46
N ARG A 133 -53.94 36.26 36.34
CA ARG A 133 -53.59 35.70 35.01
C ARG A 133 -52.14 36.00 34.65
N TYR A 134 -51.69 37.25 34.79
CA TYR A 134 -50.31 37.66 34.48
C TYR A 134 -49.29 36.96 35.37
N TYR A 135 -49.55 36.87 36.69
CA TYR A 135 -48.67 36.14 37.60
C TYR A 135 -48.54 34.67 37.25
N THR A 136 -49.65 34.02 36.87
CA THR A 136 -49.64 32.62 36.44
C THR A 136 -48.74 32.43 35.21
N GLU A 137 -48.83 33.33 34.22
CA GLU A 137 -47.98 33.26 33.03
C GLU A 137 -46.50 33.54 33.34
N ILE A 138 -46.21 34.48 34.23
CA ILE A 138 -44.84 34.74 34.71
C ILE A 138 -44.29 33.51 35.45
N ALA A 139 -45.09 32.89 36.33
CA ALA A 139 -44.68 31.69 37.06
C ALA A 139 -44.43 30.51 36.11
N ARG A 140 -45.28 30.31 35.11
CA ARG A 140 -45.09 29.30 34.05
C ARG A 140 -43.82 29.55 33.26
N SER A 141 -43.58 30.79 32.83
CA SER A 141 -42.35 31.18 32.10
C SER A 141 -41.08 30.92 32.93
N ARG A 142 -41.09 31.25 34.23
CA ARG A 142 -39.99 30.97 35.15
C ARG A 142 -39.76 29.47 35.34
N ALA A 143 -40.82 28.70 35.53
CA ALA A 143 -40.73 27.24 35.62
C ALA A 143 -40.14 26.64 34.33
N ALA A 144 -40.55 27.12 33.16
CA ALA A 144 -40.00 26.70 31.87
C ALA A 144 -38.51 27.04 31.73
N LEU A 145 -38.06 28.21 32.19
CA LEU A 145 -36.64 28.59 32.19
C LEU A 145 -35.80 27.65 33.06
N ILE A 146 -36.27 27.32 34.28
CA ILE A 146 -35.58 26.40 35.19
C ILE A 146 -35.53 24.99 34.60
N GLN A 147 -36.64 24.51 34.02
CA GLN A 147 -36.68 23.21 33.36
C GLN A 147 -35.74 23.16 32.15
N GLY A 148 -35.70 24.22 31.34
CA GLY A 148 -34.76 24.35 30.23
C GLY A 148 -33.31 24.31 30.68
N LEU A 149 -32.97 25.01 31.77
CA LEU A 149 -31.63 24.98 32.36
C LEU A 149 -31.25 23.57 32.86
N ARG A 150 -32.17 22.89 33.57
CA ARG A 150 -31.97 21.50 34.01
C ARG A 150 -31.76 20.55 32.83
N GLY A 151 -32.53 20.73 31.76
CA GLY A 151 -32.38 19.97 30.52
C GLY A 151 -31.02 20.20 29.85
N ASN A 152 -30.56 21.45 29.80
CA ASN A 152 -29.24 21.78 29.25
C ASN A 152 -28.08 21.24 30.08
N LEU A 153 -28.19 21.27 31.43
CA LEU A 153 -27.20 20.65 32.31
C LEU A 153 -27.12 19.14 32.09
N LYS A 154 -28.26 18.46 32.03
CA LYS A 154 -28.30 17.02 31.71
C LYS A 154 -27.70 16.72 30.34
N ARG A 155 -28.06 17.52 29.33
CA ARG A 155 -27.48 17.38 27.98
C ARG A 155 -25.96 17.57 27.99
N LEU A 156 -25.44 18.49 28.80
CA LEU A 156 -24.00 18.70 28.93
C LEU A 156 -23.30 17.48 29.53
N ASP A 157 -23.91 16.85 30.54
CA ASP A 157 -23.40 15.60 31.14
C ASP A 157 -23.42 14.45 30.12
N ASP A 158 -24.52 14.28 29.38
CA ASP A 158 -24.65 13.26 28.33
C ASP A 158 -23.59 13.45 27.21
N LEU A 159 -23.35 14.69 26.80
CA LEU A 159 -22.31 15.03 25.82
C LEU A 159 -20.90 14.75 26.36
N ALA A 160 -20.65 15.03 27.65
CA ALA A 160 -19.36 14.74 28.28
C ALA A 160 -19.10 13.23 28.36
N GLU A 161 -20.12 12.42 28.68
CA GLU A 161 -20.00 10.97 28.64
C GLU A 161 -19.76 10.45 27.22
N ALA A 162 -20.50 10.93 26.22
CA ALA A 162 -20.31 10.55 24.82
C ALA A 162 -18.89 10.87 24.34
N SER A 163 -18.37 12.06 24.69
CA SER A 163 -17.00 12.46 24.37
C SER A 163 -15.96 11.56 25.04
N ARG A 164 -16.14 11.19 26.31
CA ARG A 164 -15.26 10.25 27.01
C ARG A 164 -15.25 8.86 26.36
N ARG A 165 -16.42 8.35 25.96
CA ARG A 165 -16.53 7.04 25.27
C ARG A 165 -15.80 7.06 23.93
N LYS A 166 -15.98 8.11 23.13
CA LYS A 166 -15.29 8.29 21.84
C LYS A 166 -13.78 8.48 22.00
N ALA A 167 -13.33 9.21 23.02
CA ALA A 167 -11.92 9.35 23.34
C ALA A 167 -11.26 8.01 23.75
N ALA A 168 -11.97 7.18 24.51
CA ALA A 168 -11.51 5.82 24.84
C ALA A 168 -11.44 4.91 23.61
N GLU A 169 -12.43 4.99 22.71
CA GLU A 169 -12.43 4.28 21.43
C GLU A 169 -11.23 4.68 20.55
N LEU A 170 -10.96 5.99 20.46
CA LEU A 170 -9.81 6.55 19.75
C LEU A 170 -8.48 6.03 20.32
N ALA A 171 -8.34 5.99 21.65
CA ALA A 171 -7.15 5.47 22.32
C ALA A 171 -6.92 3.97 21.99
N ARG A 172 -7.99 3.18 21.94
CA ARG A 172 -7.92 1.76 21.54
C ARG A 172 -7.45 1.62 20.09
N ILE A 173 -8.02 2.38 19.16
CA ILE A 173 -7.62 2.37 17.74
C ILE A 173 -6.15 2.78 17.58
N ALA A 174 -5.69 3.81 18.30
CA ALA A 174 -4.30 4.23 18.28
C ALA A 174 -3.35 3.13 18.78
N ALA A 175 -3.72 2.42 19.85
CA ALA A 175 -2.96 1.28 20.36
C ALA A 175 -2.92 0.12 19.34
N GLU A 176 -4.05 -0.22 18.71
CA GLU A 176 -4.12 -1.22 17.65
C GLU A 176 -3.25 -0.83 16.46
N GLN A 177 -3.29 0.43 16.02
CA GLN A 177 -2.48 0.93 14.92
C GLN A 177 -0.98 0.84 15.23
N ALA A 178 -0.57 1.19 16.45
CA ALA A 178 0.82 1.05 16.88
C ALA A 178 1.29 -0.41 16.88
N ALA A 179 0.44 -1.33 17.35
CA ALA A 179 0.73 -2.76 17.32
C ALA A 179 0.85 -3.30 15.88
N GLN A 180 -0.04 -2.89 14.98
CA GLN A 180 0.00 -3.28 13.56
C GLN A 180 1.24 -2.72 12.84
N LYS A 181 1.62 -1.47 13.09
CA LYS A 181 2.87 -0.90 12.55
C LYS A 181 4.10 -1.69 13.00
N LYS A 182 4.17 -2.04 14.30
CA LYS A 182 5.27 -2.85 14.83
C LYS A 182 5.33 -4.24 14.19
N ARG A 183 4.17 -4.86 13.94
CA ARG A 183 4.07 -6.15 13.25
C ARG A 183 4.54 -6.03 11.79
N LEU A 184 4.09 -5.01 11.08
CA LEU A 184 4.47 -4.74 9.70
C LEU A 184 5.99 -4.57 9.54
N GLU A 185 6.64 -3.80 10.43
CA GLU A 185 8.10 -3.63 10.39
C GLU A 185 8.86 -4.94 10.64
N LYS A 186 8.35 -5.81 11.51
CA LYS A 186 8.89 -7.16 11.69
C LYS A 186 8.72 -8.01 10.43
N GLU A 187 7.56 -7.96 9.79
CA GLU A 187 7.29 -8.70 8.55
C GLU A 187 8.18 -8.20 7.39
N LYS A 188 8.34 -6.88 7.25
CA LYS A 188 9.22 -6.25 6.25
C LYS A 188 10.69 -6.61 6.46
N SER A 189 11.18 -6.56 7.70
CA SER A 189 12.56 -6.93 8.02
C SER A 189 12.81 -8.42 7.78
N ALA A 190 11.89 -9.30 8.20
CA ALA A 190 11.95 -10.74 7.90
C ALA A 190 12.01 -10.99 6.39
N ARG A 191 11.13 -10.35 5.61
CA ARG A 191 11.13 -10.43 4.14
C ARG A 191 12.46 -9.98 3.54
N LYS A 192 13.02 -8.85 3.98
CA LYS A 192 14.31 -8.34 3.50
C LYS A 192 15.44 -9.36 3.76
N THR A 193 15.46 -9.98 4.93
CA THR A 193 16.48 -11.02 5.22
C THR A 193 16.30 -12.28 4.39
N LEU A 194 15.04 -12.67 4.10
CA LEU A 194 14.73 -13.79 3.22
C LEU A 194 15.22 -13.51 1.79
N LEU A 195 14.88 -12.35 1.22
CA LEU A 195 15.33 -11.94 -0.10
C LEU A 195 16.86 -11.89 -0.20
N ALA A 196 17.55 -11.30 0.79
CA ALA A 196 19.01 -11.26 0.80
C ALA A 196 19.65 -12.67 0.82
N LYS A 197 19.09 -13.61 1.59
CA LYS A 197 19.54 -15.02 1.61
C LYS A 197 19.30 -15.70 0.26
N LEU A 198 18.17 -15.44 -0.38
CA LEU A 198 17.84 -15.99 -1.70
C LEU A 198 18.76 -15.42 -2.78
N ASP A 199 19.00 -14.11 -2.79
CA ASP A 199 19.91 -13.45 -3.73
C ASP A 199 21.34 -13.98 -3.58
N GLN A 200 21.82 -14.16 -2.35
CA GLN A 200 23.15 -14.74 -2.10
C GLN A 200 23.23 -16.18 -2.63
N LYS A 201 22.19 -16.99 -2.43
CA LYS A 201 22.15 -18.38 -2.92
C LYS A 201 22.07 -18.45 -4.45
N ILE A 202 21.27 -17.59 -5.08
CA ILE A 202 21.12 -17.55 -6.54
C ILE A 202 22.42 -17.05 -7.20
N THR A 203 23.06 -16.03 -6.63
CA THR A 203 24.33 -15.48 -7.17
C THR A 203 25.48 -16.47 -7.04
N SER A 204 25.61 -17.20 -5.92
CA SER A 204 26.63 -18.24 -5.77
C SER A 204 26.43 -19.37 -6.79
N GLN A 205 25.20 -19.86 -6.94
CA GLN A 205 24.87 -20.91 -7.91
C GLN A 205 25.10 -20.44 -9.37
N ARG A 206 24.71 -19.21 -9.73
CA ARG A 206 24.99 -18.65 -11.06
C ARG A 206 26.49 -18.50 -11.33
N HIS A 207 27.27 -18.08 -10.33
CA HIS A 207 28.71 -17.93 -10.47
C HIS A 207 29.41 -19.29 -10.68
N GLU A 208 28.96 -20.32 -9.98
CA GLU A 208 29.48 -21.69 -10.10
C GLU A 208 29.16 -22.29 -11.48
N ILE A 209 27.92 -22.14 -11.96
CA ILE A 209 27.53 -22.52 -13.33
C ILE A 209 28.37 -21.76 -14.36
N GLY A 210 28.56 -20.44 -14.16
CA GLY A 210 29.37 -19.61 -15.06
C GLY A 210 30.83 -20.04 -15.12
N LYS A 211 31.44 -20.40 -13.99
CA LYS A 211 32.80 -20.97 -13.94
C LYS A 211 32.88 -22.27 -14.74
N LEU A 212 31.97 -23.20 -14.49
CA LEU A 212 31.96 -24.50 -15.16
C LEU A 212 31.68 -24.41 -16.66
N GLN A 213 30.78 -23.52 -17.09
CA GLN A 213 30.56 -23.25 -18.51
C GLN A 213 31.79 -22.62 -19.18
N ASN A 214 32.53 -21.77 -18.47
CA ASN A 214 33.76 -21.19 -18.98
C ASN A 214 34.89 -22.22 -19.04
N ASP A 215 34.98 -23.11 -18.05
CA ASP A 215 35.91 -24.24 -18.05
C ASP A 215 35.59 -25.24 -19.17
N GLU A 216 34.31 -25.53 -19.40
CA GLU A 216 33.85 -26.34 -20.53
C GLU A 216 34.22 -25.69 -21.87
N LYS A 217 33.95 -24.39 -22.03
CA LYS A 217 34.38 -23.62 -23.21
C LYS A 217 35.89 -23.61 -23.37
N ARG A 218 36.66 -23.61 -22.28
CA ARG A 218 38.12 -23.59 -22.32
C ARG A 218 38.69 -24.95 -22.70
N LEU A 219 38.16 -26.04 -22.15
CA LEU A 219 38.53 -27.41 -22.51
C LEU A 219 38.10 -27.75 -23.94
N THR A 220 36.88 -27.39 -24.34
CA THR A 220 36.43 -27.57 -25.74
C THR A 220 37.30 -26.75 -26.70
N ARG A 221 37.68 -25.51 -26.36
CA ARG A 221 38.66 -24.73 -27.14
C ARG A 221 40.06 -25.31 -27.12
N LEU A 222 40.49 -25.98 -26.05
CA LEU A 222 41.79 -26.64 -25.97
C LEU A 222 41.82 -27.86 -26.88
N ILE A 223 40.77 -28.69 -26.83
CA ILE A 223 40.56 -29.85 -27.71
C ILE A 223 40.34 -29.41 -29.17
N GLU A 224 39.63 -28.30 -29.39
CA GLU A 224 39.54 -27.66 -30.71
C GLU A 224 40.88 -27.07 -31.15
N LYS A 225 41.68 -26.43 -30.29
CA LYS A 225 43.03 -25.93 -30.65
C LYS A 225 44.00 -27.06 -30.98
N LEU A 226 43.90 -28.16 -30.25
CA LEU A 226 44.65 -29.39 -30.52
C LEU A 226 44.18 -30.07 -31.82
N SER A 227 42.96 -29.80 -32.30
CA SER A 227 42.45 -30.30 -33.59
C SER A 227 42.41 -29.27 -34.73
N LYS A 228 42.58 -27.98 -34.44
CA LYS A 228 42.59 -26.85 -35.37
C LYS A 228 43.77 -25.94 -35.06
N MET A 229 44.89 -26.26 -35.69
CA MET A 229 45.98 -25.32 -35.94
C MET A 229 45.67 -24.46 -37.19
N VAL A 230 44.44 -23.96 -37.37
CA VAL A 230 44.07 -22.98 -38.43
C VAL A 230 42.90 -22.07 -37.99
N ALA A 231 43.18 -20.76 -38.05
CA ALA A 231 42.32 -19.55 -38.21
C ALA A 231 41.44 -18.97 -37.07
N LYS A 232 41.44 -17.62 -37.09
CA LYS A 232 41.10 -16.56 -36.09
C LYS A 232 39.63 -16.39 -35.67
N ALA A 233 39.46 -15.66 -34.55
CA ALA A 233 38.23 -15.37 -33.79
C ALA A 233 37.67 -13.91 -34.01
N PRO A 234 36.69 -13.37 -33.23
CA PRO A 234 35.39 -12.86 -33.72
C PRO A 234 35.13 -11.35 -33.45
N ARG A 235 33.91 -10.83 -33.75
CA ARG A 235 33.48 -9.45 -33.46
C ARG A 235 32.18 -9.38 -32.63
N GLU A 236 32.19 -8.55 -31.58
CA GLU A 236 31.06 -8.17 -30.72
C GLU A 236 30.39 -6.85 -31.20
N LYS A 237 29.09 -6.65 -30.90
CA LYS A 237 28.37 -5.38 -31.08
C LYS A 237 27.78 -4.90 -29.75
N LYS A 238 28.04 -3.63 -29.41
CA LYS A 238 27.52 -2.89 -28.24
C LYS A 238 26.19 -2.18 -28.57
N ALA A 239 25.25 -2.16 -27.61
CA ALA A 239 24.03 -1.36 -27.64
C ALA A 239 24.21 -0.03 -26.88
N LYS A 240 23.53 1.04 -27.33
CA LYS A 240 23.55 2.40 -26.75
C LYS A 240 22.45 2.58 -25.67
N PRO A 241 22.58 3.49 -24.70
CA PRO A 241 21.59 3.73 -23.65
C PRO A 241 20.42 4.60 -24.15
N ALA A 242 19.20 4.33 -23.66
CA ALA A 242 17.98 5.08 -23.97
C ALA A 242 17.69 6.16 -22.92
N GLU A 243 17.21 7.32 -23.39
CA GLU A 243 16.83 8.49 -22.58
C GLU A 243 15.66 8.19 -21.63
N THR A 244 15.77 8.65 -20.38
CA THR A 244 14.79 8.47 -19.30
C THR A 244 13.60 9.41 -19.45
N LEU A 245 12.37 8.87 -19.52
CA LEU A 245 11.12 9.63 -19.51
C LEU A 245 10.59 9.70 -18.06
N HIS A 246 10.26 10.91 -17.57
CA HIS A 246 9.75 11.18 -16.23
C HIS A 246 8.26 11.55 -16.26
N ASN A 247 7.43 10.94 -15.40
CA ASN A 247 6.00 11.26 -15.30
C ASN A 247 5.68 12.10 -14.05
N ALA A 248 5.10 13.29 -14.25
CA ALA A 248 4.80 14.25 -13.18
C ALA A 248 3.31 14.39 -12.80
N ALA A 249 2.38 13.96 -13.67
CA ALA A 249 0.94 14.15 -13.51
C ALA A 249 0.22 12.84 -13.08
N LEU A 250 -0.80 12.97 -12.22
CA LEU A 250 -1.63 11.87 -11.69
C LEU A 250 -3.10 12.05 -12.12
N PRO A 251 -3.91 10.98 -12.17
CA PRO A 251 -5.33 11.08 -12.47
C PRO A 251 -6.07 11.81 -11.34
N ALA A 252 -6.89 12.79 -11.68
CA ALA A 252 -7.82 13.45 -10.77
C ALA A 252 -9.18 12.72 -10.75
N PRO A 253 -9.98 12.86 -9.67
CA PRO A 253 -11.35 12.36 -9.66
C PRO A 253 -12.18 13.08 -10.73
N ASP A 254 -12.71 12.32 -11.68
CA ASP A 254 -13.67 12.80 -12.69
C ASP A 254 -14.96 12.00 -12.54
N ASP A 255 -16.10 12.68 -12.53
CA ASP A 255 -17.44 12.10 -12.41
C ASP A 255 -18.05 11.75 -13.78
N SER A 256 -17.28 11.89 -14.88
CA SER A 256 -17.74 11.51 -16.21
C SER A 256 -17.67 9.99 -16.47
N ASP A 257 -18.82 9.35 -16.69
CA ASP A 257 -18.95 7.92 -17.03
C ASP A 257 -18.65 7.66 -18.53
N SER A 258 -17.59 8.28 -19.04
CA SER A 258 -17.23 8.23 -20.46
C SER A 258 -16.71 6.84 -20.83
N PRO A 259 -17.12 6.25 -21.97
CA PRO A 259 -16.63 4.93 -22.39
C PRO A 259 -15.10 4.92 -22.50
N PHE A 260 -14.44 3.91 -21.92
CA PHE A 260 -12.97 3.83 -21.84
C PHE A 260 -12.26 4.09 -23.17
N ARG A 261 -12.85 3.65 -24.29
CA ARG A 261 -12.33 3.85 -25.66
C ARG A 261 -12.11 5.33 -26.02
N GLN A 262 -12.90 6.24 -25.46
CA GLN A 262 -12.81 7.69 -25.70
C GLN A 262 -11.66 8.36 -24.92
N LEU A 263 -11.04 7.65 -23.97
CA LEU A 263 -9.91 8.13 -23.16
C LEU A 263 -8.55 7.94 -23.84
N LYS A 264 -8.51 7.40 -25.07
CA LYS A 264 -7.25 7.22 -25.82
C LYS A 264 -6.52 8.56 -26.00
N GLY A 265 -5.30 8.63 -25.47
CA GLY A 265 -4.44 9.82 -25.51
C GLY A 265 -4.72 10.85 -24.41
N LYS A 266 -5.63 10.56 -23.48
CA LYS A 266 -6.04 11.43 -22.37
C LYS A 266 -5.80 10.81 -20.99
N LEU A 267 -5.37 9.56 -20.92
CA LEU A 267 -5.13 8.90 -19.63
C LEU A 267 -3.90 9.50 -18.93
N HIS A 268 -3.98 9.57 -17.61
CA HIS A 268 -2.81 9.84 -16.78
C HIS A 268 -2.22 8.52 -16.29
N LEU A 269 -0.91 8.48 -16.09
CA LEU A 269 -0.28 7.31 -15.49
C LEU A 269 -0.72 7.18 -14.02
N PRO A 270 -0.87 5.94 -13.52
CA PRO A 270 -1.41 5.67 -12.19
C PRO A 270 -0.53 6.12 -11.03
N ILE A 271 0.76 6.38 -11.29
CA ILE A 271 1.75 6.85 -10.32
C ILE A 271 2.71 7.87 -10.96
N LYS A 272 3.35 8.69 -10.11
CA LYS A 272 4.50 9.54 -10.48
C LYS A 272 5.78 8.73 -10.37
N GLY A 273 6.71 8.89 -11.30
CA GLY A 273 7.96 8.15 -11.31
C GLY A 273 8.65 8.10 -12.66
N ASP A 274 9.75 7.36 -12.72
CA ASP A 274 10.59 7.23 -13.92
C ASP A 274 10.25 5.95 -14.68
N LEU A 275 10.10 6.07 -16.00
CA LEU A 275 9.82 4.92 -16.84
C LEU A 275 11.10 4.09 -17.06
N ALA A 276 11.21 2.97 -16.36
CA ALA A 276 12.36 2.07 -16.41
C ALA A 276 12.16 0.88 -17.35
N GLY A 277 10.92 0.41 -17.54
CA GLY A 277 10.58 -0.64 -18.51
C GLY A 277 9.52 -0.16 -19.52
N ARG A 278 9.74 -0.40 -20.81
CA ARG A 278 8.83 0.02 -21.89
C ARG A 278 8.23 -1.19 -22.58
N PHE A 279 6.99 -1.07 -23.04
CA PHE A 279 6.35 -2.11 -23.84
C PHE A 279 7.23 -2.51 -25.03
N GLY A 280 7.44 -3.81 -25.22
CA GLY A 280 8.25 -4.36 -26.31
C GLY A 280 9.77 -4.36 -26.09
N SER A 281 10.31 -3.71 -25.05
CA SER A 281 11.76 -3.74 -24.79
C SER A 281 12.20 -5.07 -24.14
N PRO A 282 13.48 -5.49 -24.29
CA PRO A 282 14.00 -6.68 -23.59
C PRO A 282 13.99 -6.49 -22.07
N ARG A 283 13.81 -7.58 -21.32
CA ARG A 283 13.98 -7.58 -19.85
C ARG A 283 15.46 -7.81 -19.47
N GLU A 284 15.91 -7.16 -18.42
CA GLU A 284 17.29 -7.30 -17.90
C GLU A 284 17.61 -8.72 -17.41
N ASP A 285 16.60 -9.46 -16.95
CA ASP A 285 16.74 -10.85 -16.48
C ASP A 285 16.93 -11.89 -17.60
N GLY A 286 17.11 -11.46 -18.86
CA GLY A 286 17.32 -12.35 -20.02
C GLY A 286 16.05 -13.05 -20.52
N GLY A 287 14.88 -12.61 -20.07
CA GLY A 287 13.56 -13.13 -20.47
C GLY A 287 12.94 -12.45 -21.70
N THR A 288 11.66 -12.77 -21.96
CA THR A 288 10.82 -12.18 -23.03
C THR A 288 10.69 -10.66 -22.91
N THR A 289 10.19 -10.00 -23.96
CA THR A 289 9.93 -8.55 -23.97
C THR A 289 8.87 -8.13 -22.94
N TRP A 290 8.96 -6.89 -22.47
CA TRP A 290 7.96 -6.30 -21.58
C TRP A 290 6.59 -6.22 -22.26
N LYS A 291 5.55 -6.74 -21.61
CA LYS A 291 4.15 -6.67 -22.07
C LYS A 291 3.38 -5.44 -21.55
N GLY A 292 4.08 -4.56 -20.83
CA GLY A 292 3.53 -3.37 -20.20
C GLY A 292 4.65 -2.38 -19.87
N LEU A 293 4.38 -1.47 -18.95
CA LEU A 293 5.30 -0.47 -18.44
C LEU A 293 5.79 -0.85 -17.05
N PHE A 294 7.04 -0.53 -16.74
CA PHE A 294 7.55 -0.54 -15.37
C PHE A 294 7.97 0.87 -14.98
N ILE A 295 7.29 1.42 -13.97
CA ILE A 295 7.48 2.81 -13.52
C ILE A 295 8.11 2.75 -12.13
N ARG A 296 9.39 3.15 -12.05
CA ARG A 296 10.15 3.17 -10.79
C ARG A 296 9.66 4.33 -9.93
N ALA A 297 9.31 4.02 -8.68
CA ALA A 297 8.76 4.99 -7.74
C ALA A 297 8.97 4.57 -6.28
N ALA A 298 8.83 5.53 -5.37
CA ALA A 298 9.00 5.28 -3.94
C ALA A 298 7.95 4.29 -3.41
N ALA A 299 8.39 3.32 -2.61
CA ALA A 299 7.50 2.37 -1.95
C ALA A 299 6.48 3.10 -1.06
N GLY A 300 5.26 2.59 -1.00
CA GLY A 300 4.16 3.18 -0.24
C GLY A 300 3.38 4.28 -0.97
N GLN A 301 3.84 4.78 -2.12
CA GLN A 301 3.08 5.75 -2.91
C GLN A 301 1.72 5.17 -3.34
N ALA A 302 0.64 5.95 -3.20
CA ALA A 302 -0.70 5.49 -3.61
C ALA A 302 -0.78 5.31 -5.13
N VAL A 303 -1.17 4.11 -5.56
CA VAL A 303 -1.50 3.77 -6.94
C VAL A 303 -2.94 4.17 -7.20
N LYS A 304 -3.15 4.94 -8.26
CA LYS A 304 -4.46 5.47 -8.64
C LYS A 304 -5.08 4.69 -9.79
N ALA A 305 -6.39 4.47 -9.75
CA ALA A 305 -7.13 3.95 -10.90
C ALA A 305 -7.06 4.95 -12.07
N VAL A 306 -6.76 4.46 -13.27
CA VAL A 306 -6.62 5.32 -14.47
C VAL A 306 -7.96 5.73 -15.06
N ALA A 307 -9.01 4.95 -14.80
CA ALA A 307 -10.38 5.19 -15.24
C ALA A 307 -11.37 4.48 -14.29
N ALA A 308 -12.65 4.83 -14.38
CA ALA A 308 -13.71 4.14 -13.66
C ALA A 308 -13.90 2.70 -14.16
N GLY A 309 -14.31 1.79 -13.28
CA GLY A 309 -14.51 0.39 -13.63
C GLY A 309 -14.81 -0.50 -12.42
N GLN A 310 -14.78 -1.81 -12.62
CA GLN A 310 -14.96 -2.81 -11.58
C GLN A 310 -13.70 -3.65 -11.39
N VAL A 311 -13.31 -3.87 -10.14
CA VAL A 311 -12.19 -4.75 -9.80
C VAL A 311 -12.59 -6.19 -10.07
N VAL A 312 -11.92 -6.86 -11.01
CA VAL A 312 -12.19 -8.27 -11.36
C VAL A 312 -11.22 -9.25 -10.72
N PHE A 313 -10.04 -8.77 -10.30
CA PHE A 313 -9.04 -9.57 -9.58
C PHE A 313 -8.26 -8.69 -8.61
N SER A 314 -7.99 -9.18 -7.40
CA SER A 314 -7.20 -8.48 -6.38
C SER A 314 -6.56 -9.49 -5.43
N ASP A 315 -5.43 -10.07 -5.83
CA ASP A 315 -4.68 -11.04 -5.04
C ASP A 315 -3.22 -11.11 -5.51
N TRP A 316 -2.42 -11.98 -4.88
CA TRP A 316 -1.06 -12.26 -5.26
C TRP A 316 -0.99 -13.23 -6.45
N LEU A 317 -0.18 -12.87 -7.45
CA LEU A 317 0.09 -13.69 -8.63
C LEU A 317 1.60 -13.86 -8.84
N ARG A 318 2.03 -15.10 -9.07
CA ARG A 318 3.45 -15.43 -9.28
C ARG A 318 4.03 -14.62 -10.45
N GLY A 319 5.15 -13.94 -10.20
CA GLY A 319 5.83 -13.09 -11.18
C GLY A 319 5.26 -11.67 -11.34
N PHE A 320 4.11 -11.38 -10.73
CA PHE A 320 3.48 -10.05 -10.70
C PHE A 320 3.28 -9.52 -9.27
N GLY A 321 3.55 -10.32 -8.25
CA GLY A 321 3.32 -9.95 -6.86
C GLY A 321 1.85 -9.69 -6.57
N ASN A 322 1.57 -8.77 -5.65
CA ASN A 322 0.20 -8.31 -5.44
C ASN A 322 -0.26 -7.53 -6.67
N ILE A 323 -1.32 -8.03 -7.32
CA ILE A 323 -1.87 -7.46 -8.54
C ILE A 323 -3.35 -7.14 -8.36
N ILE A 324 -3.76 -5.98 -8.87
CA ILE A 324 -5.16 -5.63 -9.04
C ILE A 324 -5.47 -5.44 -10.53
N ILE A 325 -6.62 -5.97 -10.95
CA ILE A 325 -7.10 -5.91 -12.34
C ILE A 325 -8.47 -5.25 -12.33
N ILE A 326 -8.63 -4.20 -13.13
CA ILE A 326 -9.87 -3.44 -13.27
C ILE A 326 -10.40 -3.65 -14.69
N ASP A 327 -11.66 -4.07 -14.79
CA ASP A 327 -12.42 -4.08 -16.04
C ASP A 327 -13.14 -2.74 -16.21
N HIS A 328 -12.90 -2.10 -17.36
CA HIS A 328 -13.48 -0.81 -17.73
C HIS A 328 -14.64 -0.95 -18.72
N GLY A 329 -15.05 -2.18 -19.03
CA GLY A 329 -16.08 -2.47 -20.03
C GLY A 329 -15.54 -2.46 -21.46
N GLY A 330 -16.33 -2.99 -22.40
CA GLY A 330 -15.94 -3.08 -23.81
C GLY A 330 -14.70 -3.95 -24.09
N GLY A 331 -14.35 -4.85 -23.15
CA GLY A 331 -13.18 -5.73 -23.24
C GLY A 331 -11.85 -5.06 -22.88
N PHE A 332 -11.87 -3.86 -22.32
CA PHE A 332 -10.67 -3.14 -21.85
C PHE A 332 -10.38 -3.45 -20.38
N MET A 333 -9.14 -3.81 -20.09
CA MET A 333 -8.69 -4.06 -18.72
C MET A 333 -7.38 -3.32 -18.44
N SER A 334 -7.23 -2.87 -17.20
CA SER A 334 -5.97 -2.35 -16.67
C SER A 334 -5.46 -3.25 -15.55
N LEU A 335 -4.14 -3.51 -15.58
CA LEU A 335 -3.45 -4.37 -14.64
C LEU A 335 -2.40 -3.55 -13.90
N TYR A 336 -2.36 -3.70 -12.58
CA TYR A 336 -1.45 -2.99 -11.68
C TYR A 336 -0.76 -4.02 -10.80
N GLY A 337 0.49 -4.35 -11.08
CA GLY A 337 1.29 -5.36 -10.37
C GLY A 337 2.44 -4.77 -9.56
N ASN A 338 3.11 -5.63 -8.81
CA ASN A 338 4.21 -5.33 -7.88
C ASN A 338 3.81 -4.45 -6.69
N ASN A 339 2.51 -4.39 -6.37
CA ASN A 339 2.02 -3.53 -5.30
C ASN A 339 2.50 -4.04 -3.93
N GLU A 340 2.75 -3.13 -2.99
CA GLU A 340 2.98 -3.52 -1.59
C GLU A 340 1.67 -4.01 -0.97
N SER A 341 0.55 -3.35 -1.27
CA SER A 341 -0.75 -3.67 -0.66
C SER A 341 -1.92 -3.32 -1.57
N LEU A 342 -3.00 -4.08 -1.45
CA LEU A 342 -4.23 -3.91 -2.24
C LEU A 342 -5.34 -3.36 -1.36
N TYR A 343 -5.85 -2.18 -1.69
CA TYR A 343 -6.88 -1.48 -0.91
C TYR A 343 -8.31 -1.84 -1.33
N LYS A 344 -8.48 -2.40 -2.53
CA LYS A 344 -9.79 -2.81 -3.07
C LYS A 344 -9.84 -4.32 -3.26
N GLN A 345 -11.02 -4.91 -3.14
CA GLN A 345 -11.27 -6.34 -3.35
C GLN A 345 -11.99 -6.58 -4.68
N ALA A 346 -12.00 -7.84 -5.15
CA ALA A 346 -12.80 -8.23 -6.31
C ALA A 346 -14.29 -7.90 -6.11
N GLY A 347 -14.93 -7.41 -7.16
CA GLY A 347 -16.31 -6.92 -7.17
C GLY A 347 -16.47 -5.43 -6.83
N ALA A 348 -15.47 -4.78 -6.22
CA ALA A 348 -15.56 -3.37 -5.86
C ALA A 348 -15.60 -2.46 -7.10
N SER A 349 -16.50 -1.48 -7.11
CA SER A 349 -16.48 -0.39 -8.10
C SER A 349 -15.44 0.66 -7.70
N VAL A 350 -14.77 1.23 -8.70
CA VAL A 350 -13.74 2.26 -8.53
C VAL A 350 -13.95 3.39 -9.53
N LYS A 351 -13.64 4.61 -9.13
CA LYS A 351 -13.60 5.79 -10.00
C LYS A 351 -12.18 6.08 -10.46
N ALA A 352 -12.04 6.89 -11.52
CA ALA A 352 -10.74 7.43 -11.89
C ALA A 352 -10.14 8.22 -10.70
N GLY A 353 -8.84 8.05 -10.42
CA GLY A 353 -8.16 8.73 -9.33
C GLY A 353 -8.33 8.09 -7.93
N ASP A 354 -9.19 7.07 -7.79
CA ASP A 354 -9.31 6.32 -6.53
C ASP A 354 -7.99 5.64 -6.17
N ALA A 355 -7.64 5.67 -4.88
CA ALA A 355 -6.51 4.89 -4.39
C ALA A 355 -6.89 3.40 -4.35
N ILE A 356 -6.19 2.59 -5.14
CA ILE A 356 -6.49 1.16 -5.31
C ILE A 356 -5.44 0.24 -4.68
N ALA A 357 -4.20 0.71 -4.58
CA ALA A 357 -3.07 -0.03 -4.02
C ALA A 357 -1.95 0.92 -3.57
N SER A 358 -0.89 0.39 -2.98
CA SER A 358 0.39 1.10 -2.79
C SER A 358 1.51 0.49 -3.63
N VAL A 359 2.41 1.34 -4.12
CA VAL A 359 3.63 0.93 -4.83
C VAL A 359 4.50 0.10 -3.88
N GLY A 360 5.08 -0.98 -4.41
CA GLY A 360 6.04 -1.79 -3.68
C GLY A 360 7.03 -2.46 -4.61
N ASN A 361 7.57 -3.58 -4.13
CA ASN A 361 8.45 -4.46 -4.89
C ASN A 361 8.02 -5.93 -4.69
N SER A 362 6.70 -6.17 -4.61
CA SER A 362 6.18 -7.53 -4.50
C SER A 362 6.42 -8.31 -5.80
N GLY A 363 6.46 -9.64 -5.72
CA GLY A 363 6.73 -10.47 -6.90
C GLY A 363 8.21 -10.68 -7.24
N GLY A 364 9.11 -10.34 -6.30
CA GLY A 364 10.53 -10.72 -6.37
C GLY A 364 11.42 -9.81 -7.23
N ILE A 365 11.00 -8.57 -7.49
CA ILE A 365 11.84 -7.56 -8.15
C ILE A 365 12.61 -6.77 -7.08
N ALA A 366 13.90 -6.48 -7.34
CA ALA A 366 14.74 -5.74 -6.39
C ALA A 366 14.28 -4.27 -6.24
N ASP A 367 13.93 -3.63 -7.36
CA ASP A 367 13.51 -2.24 -7.41
C ASP A 367 12.03 -2.06 -7.01
N SER A 368 11.76 -0.98 -6.27
CA SER A 368 10.40 -0.50 -6.01
C SER A 368 9.82 0.20 -7.23
N GLY A 369 8.62 -0.20 -7.64
CA GLY A 369 7.95 0.36 -8.80
C GLY A 369 6.65 -0.36 -9.14
N LEU A 370 5.86 0.25 -10.00
CA LEU A 370 4.60 -0.30 -10.47
C LEU A 370 4.80 -1.00 -11.82
N TYR A 371 4.28 -2.23 -11.93
CA TYR A 371 4.04 -2.84 -13.22
C TYR A 371 2.64 -2.45 -13.73
N PHE A 372 2.55 -1.80 -14.88
CA PHE A 372 1.29 -1.32 -15.45
C PHE A 372 1.08 -1.88 -16.86
N GLU A 373 -0.07 -2.50 -17.09
CA GLU A 373 -0.42 -3.10 -18.39
C GLU A 373 -1.85 -2.76 -18.76
N LEU A 374 -2.09 -2.50 -20.05
CA LEU A 374 -3.42 -2.35 -20.62
C LEU A 374 -3.70 -3.50 -21.58
N ARG A 375 -4.91 -4.05 -21.51
CA ARG A 375 -5.38 -5.12 -22.37
C ARG A 375 -6.67 -4.75 -23.07
N HIS A 376 -6.82 -5.25 -24.29
CA HIS A 376 -8.08 -5.27 -25.02
C HIS A 376 -8.31 -6.69 -25.53
N GLN A 377 -9.43 -7.31 -25.18
CA GLN A 377 -9.74 -8.70 -25.53
C GLN A 377 -8.60 -9.67 -25.17
N SER A 378 -8.09 -9.54 -23.93
CA SER A 378 -6.99 -10.36 -23.38
C SER A 378 -5.63 -10.21 -24.06
N ARG A 379 -5.46 -9.28 -25.00
CA ARG A 379 -4.16 -8.98 -25.64
C ARG A 379 -3.58 -7.69 -25.06
N PRO A 380 -2.31 -7.71 -24.62
CA PRO A 380 -1.64 -6.49 -24.17
C PRO A 380 -1.36 -5.55 -25.35
N PHE A 381 -1.53 -4.26 -25.10
CA PHE A 381 -1.15 -3.20 -26.05
C PHE A 381 -0.34 -2.11 -25.33
N ASP A 382 0.38 -1.29 -26.09
CA ASP A 382 1.24 -0.25 -25.53
C ASP A 382 0.44 0.81 -24.76
N PRO A 383 0.62 0.93 -23.42
CA PRO A 383 -0.10 1.92 -22.64
C PRO A 383 0.33 3.36 -22.94
N LEU A 384 1.56 3.59 -23.43
CA LEU A 384 2.03 4.94 -23.74
C LEU A 384 1.22 5.58 -24.87
N ALA A 385 0.67 4.79 -25.79
CA ALA A 385 -0.21 5.29 -26.85
C ALA A 385 -1.55 5.84 -26.34
N TRP A 386 -1.86 5.63 -25.06
CA TRP A 386 -3.11 6.06 -24.42
C TRP A 386 -2.90 7.15 -23.37
N VAL A 387 -1.66 7.36 -22.94
CA VAL A 387 -1.29 8.28 -21.87
C VAL A 387 -0.95 9.66 -22.44
N SER A 388 -1.37 10.72 -21.75
CA SER A 388 -0.84 12.07 -21.91
C SER A 388 0.23 12.33 -20.86
N LEU A 389 1.48 12.56 -21.28
CA LEU A 389 2.61 12.90 -20.40
C LEU A 389 2.75 14.43 -20.17
N LYS A 390 1.71 15.21 -20.47
CA LYS A 390 1.71 16.67 -20.27
C LYS A 390 1.42 17.07 -18.84
#